data_AF-A0A0V0PWD7-F1
#
_entry.id   AF-A0A0V0PWD7-F1
#
_cell.length_a   1.000
_cell.length_b   1.000
_cell.length_c   1.000
_cell.angle_alpha   90.00
_cell.angle_beta   90.00
_cell.angle_gamma   90.00
#
_symmetry.space_group_name_H-M   'P 1'
#
loop_
_entity.id
_entity.type
_entity.pdbx_description
1 polymer ?
#
loop_
_entity_poly.entity_id
_entity_poly.type
_entity_poly.pdbx_seq_one_letter_code
_entity_poly.pdbx_strand_id
1 'polypeptide(L)'
;MTDLPKPPKRPCGSCPYRKDVPSGVWAAEEYAKLPQYDGSTMDQLQAGALGLFMCHQRDGCLCGGWLQTHDTDHLLALRFNPVDESAYGYQSDIPTFGSGREAAEHGMRDIENPGPDAKALMRKIGRLSGVKWADE
;
A
#
# COMPACT_ATOMS: atom_id res chain seq x y z
N MET A 1 9.72 24.59 6.84
CA MET A 1 9.19 23.98 5.61
C MET A 1 8.85 22.56 5.99
N THR A 2 7.56 22.18 6.01
CA THR A 2 7.17 20.81 6.34
C THR A 2 7.62 19.91 5.20
N ASP A 3 8.37 18.85 5.48
CA ASP A 3 8.80 17.91 4.45
C ASP A 3 7.56 17.29 3.79
N LEU A 4 7.44 17.44 2.48
CA LEU A 4 6.33 16.87 1.71
C LEU A 4 6.44 15.33 1.71
N PRO A 5 5.30 14.60 1.69
CA PRO A 5 5.32 13.15 1.51
C PRO A 5 6.08 12.76 0.25
N LYS A 6 7.05 11.87 0.41
CA LYS A 6 7.90 11.38 -0.69
C LYS A 6 7.83 9.86 -0.82
N PRO A 7 8.09 9.30 -2.00
CA PRO A 7 8.21 7.87 -2.17
C PRO A 7 9.37 7.28 -1.35
N PRO A 8 9.25 6.01 -0.95
CA PRO A 8 10.36 5.27 -0.40
C PRO A 8 11.29 4.79 -1.51
N LYS A 9 12.56 4.47 -1.20
CA LYS A 9 13.48 3.82 -2.17
C LYS A 9 12.90 2.54 -2.80
N ARG A 10 12.15 1.75 -2.02
CA ARG A 10 11.47 0.51 -2.44
C ARG A 10 10.19 0.30 -1.62
N PRO A 11 9.14 -0.37 -2.16
CA PRO A 11 8.01 -0.84 -1.38
C PRO A 11 8.47 -1.62 -0.12
N CYS A 12 7.81 -1.42 1.02
CA CYS A 12 8.20 -2.09 2.27
C CYS A 12 7.99 -3.61 2.19
N GLY A 13 8.60 -4.36 3.12
CA GLY A 13 8.60 -5.83 3.12
C GLY A 13 7.24 -6.49 3.35
N SER A 14 6.21 -5.72 3.74
CA SER A 14 4.84 -6.20 3.86
C SER A 14 3.85 -5.42 3.02
N CYS A 15 4.31 -4.68 2.01
CA CYS A 15 3.41 -3.87 1.20
C CYS A 15 2.35 -4.76 0.50
N PRO A 16 1.05 -4.43 0.59
CA PRO A 16 -0.01 -5.29 0.04
C PRO A 16 0.01 -5.39 -1.49
N TYR A 17 0.72 -4.48 -2.17
CA TYR A 17 0.88 -4.49 -3.63
C TYR A 17 2.00 -5.42 -4.12
N ARG A 18 2.87 -5.93 -3.25
CA ARG A 18 4.01 -6.77 -3.67
C ARG A 18 3.57 -8.18 -3.98
N LYS A 19 4.09 -8.74 -5.08
CA LYS A 19 3.81 -10.14 -5.49
C LYS A 19 4.42 -11.20 -4.57
N ASP A 20 5.45 -10.83 -3.81
CA ASP A 20 6.17 -11.73 -2.90
C ASP A 20 5.71 -11.61 -1.44
N VAL A 21 4.66 -10.83 -1.17
CA VAL A 21 4.04 -10.76 0.16
C VAL A 21 2.94 -11.81 0.25
N PRO A 22 2.90 -12.63 1.32
CA PRO A 22 1.81 -13.58 1.53
C PRO A 22 0.44 -12.88 1.66
N SER A 23 -0.61 -13.60 1.25
CA SER A 23 -2.00 -13.27 1.53
C SER A 23 -2.29 -13.25 3.05
N GLY A 24 -3.33 -12.51 3.46
CA GLY A 24 -3.82 -12.49 4.84
C GLY A 24 -2.92 -11.74 5.84
N VAL A 25 -1.96 -10.93 5.38
CA VAL A 25 -1.06 -10.18 6.28
C VAL A 25 -1.73 -8.97 6.94
N TRP A 26 -2.52 -8.21 6.19
CA TRP A 26 -3.25 -7.04 6.69
C TRP A 26 -4.72 -7.35 6.95
N ALA A 27 -5.38 -6.45 7.69
CA ALA A 27 -6.82 -6.50 7.89
C ALA A 27 -7.59 -6.30 6.57
N ALA A 28 -8.83 -6.79 6.52
CA ALA A 28 -9.65 -6.82 5.29
C ALA A 28 -9.86 -5.42 4.72
N GLU A 29 -10.02 -4.45 5.62
CA GLU A 29 -10.26 -3.05 5.34
C GLU A 29 -9.08 -2.40 4.62
N GLU A 30 -7.85 -2.86 4.86
CA GLU A 30 -6.67 -2.37 4.13
C GLU A 30 -6.70 -2.81 2.66
N TYR A 31 -7.13 -4.04 2.39
CA TYR A 31 -7.26 -4.54 1.02
C TYR A 31 -8.47 -3.92 0.31
N ALA A 32 -9.57 -3.67 1.01
CA ALA A 32 -10.79 -3.07 0.44
C ALA A 32 -10.56 -1.66 -0.14
N LYS A 33 -9.54 -0.94 0.32
CA LYS A 33 -9.17 0.39 -0.19
C LYS A 33 -8.48 0.35 -1.55
N LEU A 34 -7.76 -0.73 -1.87
CA LEU A 34 -6.84 -0.75 -3.00
C LEU A 34 -7.53 -0.54 -4.36
N PRO A 35 -8.68 -1.18 -4.67
CA PRO A 35 -9.34 -1.02 -5.96
C PRO A 35 -9.85 0.40 -6.23
N GLN A 36 -10.00 1.23 -5.21
CA GLN A 36 -10.51 2.60 -5.37
C GLN A 36 -9.58 3.47 -6.23
N TYR A 37 -8.29 3.11 -6.32
CA TYR A 37 -7.28 3.82 -7.09
C TYR A 37 -7.12 3.29 -8.52
N ASP A 38 -7.81 2.22 -8.88
CA ASP A 38 -7.79 1.68 -10.24
C ASP A 38 -8.58 2.58 -11.19
N GLY A 39 -8.32 2.44 -12.50
CA GLY A 39 -9.10 3.08 -13.55
C GLY A 39 -8.75 4.54 -13.80
N SER A 40 -9.62 5.22 -14.54
CA SER A 40 -9.44 6.63 -14.91
C SER A 40 -9.60 7.56 -13.70
N THR A 41 -9.20 8.83 -13.86
CA THR A 41 -9.42 9.85 -12.82
C THR A 41 -10.91 10.03 -12.47
N MET A 42 -11.83 9.78 -13.41
CA MET A 42 -13.27 9.82 -13.13
C MET A 42 -13.74 8.62 -12.31
N ASP A 43 -13.21 7.42 -12.59
CA ASP A 43 -13.51 6.22 -11.81
C ASP A 43 -13.01 6.38 -10.37
N GLN A 44 -11.79 6.88 -10.21
CA GLN A 44 -11.19 7.18 -8.90
C GLN A 44 -12.00 8.24 -8.12
N LEU A 45 -12.48 9.28 -8.80
CA LEU A 45 -13.35 10.30 -8.18
C LEU A 45 -14.66 9.68 -7.67
N GLN A 46 -15.31 8.84 -8.49
CA GLN A 46 -16.54 8.14 -8.10
C GLN A 46 -16.31 7.17 -6.93
N ALA A 47 -15.14 6.54 -6.89
CA ALA A 47 -14.73 5.66 -5.79
C ALA A 47 -14.28 6.42 -4.52
N GLY A 48 -14.17 7.76 -4.57
CA GLY A 48 -13.73 8.58 -3.44
C GLY A 48 -12.23 8.55 -3.16
N ALA A 49 -11.41 8.13 -4.13
CA ALA A 49 -9.95 7.97 -3.99
C ALA A 49 -9.18 9.30 -4.07
N LEU A 50 -9.49 10.23 -3.15
CA LEU A 50 -8.87 11.55 -3.07
C LEU A 50 -7.69 11.63 -2.09
N GLY A 51 -7.59 10.66 -1.17
CA GLY A 51 -6.56 10.62 -0.12
C GLY A 51 -5.25 9.99 -0.60
N LEU A 52 -4.13 10.44 -0.02
CA LEU A 52 -2.83 9.79 -0.23
C LEU A 52 -2.81 8.39 0.40
N PHE A 53 -2.21 7.43 -0.28
CA PHE A 53 -1.94 6.12 0.31
C PHE A 53 -0.56 6.11 0.99
N MET A 54 -0.54 6.23 2.32
CA MET A 54 0.68 6.34 3.11
C MET A 54 1.29 4.95 3.43
N CYS A 55 2.59 4.92 3.69
CA CYS A 55 3.29 3.69 4.08
C CYS A 55 3.06 3.35 5.55
N HIS A 56 2.51 2.16 5.83
CA HIS A 56 2.33 1.65 7.19
C HIS A 56 3.62 1.41 7.99
N GLN A 57 4.78 1.29 7.32
CA GLN A 57 6.06 0.99 7.98
C GLN A 57 7.05 2.16 8.00
N ARG A 58 6.74 3.26 7.31
CA ARG A 58 7.67 4.39 7.16
C ARG A 58 6.89 5.68 7.27
N ASP A 59 6.89 6.25 8.46
CA ASP A 59 6.17 7.48 8.77
C ASP A 59 6.54 8.60 7.79
N GLY A 60 5.52 9.33 7.34
CA GLY A 60 5.67 10.43 6.38
C GLY A 60 6.02 10.01 4.94
N CYS A 61 6.21 8.71 4.64
CA CYS A 61 6.45 8.24 3.28
C CYS A 61 5.16 7.80 2.58
N LEU A 62 5.07 8.05 1.28
CA LEU A 62 4.04 7.47 0.42
C LEU A 62 4.22 5.94 0.34
N CYS A 63 3.16 5.20 0.01
CA CYS A 63 3.26 3.77 -0.24
C CYS A 63 3.91 3.52 -1.61
N GLY A 64 5.14 2.99 -1.61
CA GLY A 64 5.86 2.71 -2.87
C GLY A 64 5.15 1.68 -3.77
N GLY A 65 4.49 0.67 -3.19
CA GLY A 65 3.77 -0.31 -4.00
C GLY A 65 2.52 0.26 -4.67
N TRP A 66 1.85 1.19 -4.00
CA TRP A 66 0.75 1.96 -4.58
C TRP A 66 1.25 2.82 -5.75
N LEU A 67 2.28 3.62 -5.53
CA LEU A 67 2.87 4.46 -6.59
C LEU A 67 3.38 3.66 -7.78
N GLN A 68 3.93 2.46 -7.57
CA GLN A 68 4.45 1.65 -8.68
C GLN A 68 3.35 0.90 -9.44
N THR A 69 2.27 0.50 -8.77
CA THR A 69 1.16 -0.25 -9.40
C THR A 69 0.31 0.65 -10.28
N HIS A 70 0.16 1.91 -9.90
CA HIS A 70 -0.72 2.86 -10.58
C HIS A 70 0.08 3.85 -11.41
N ASP A 71 -0.54 4.37 -12.47
CA ASP A 71 0.03 5.48 -13.23
C ASP A 71 -0.01 6.76 -12.38
N THR A 72 1.16 7.19 -11.90
CA THR A 72 1.30 8.36 -11.04
C THR A 72 0.87 9.67 -11.71
N ASP A 73 0.89 9.74 -13.03
CA ASP A 73 0.43 10.94 -13.75
C ASP A 73 -1.10 11.04 -13.73
N HIS A 74 -1.79 9.91 -13.53
CA HIS A 74 -3.24 9.79 -13.51
C HIS A 74 -3.82 9.41 -12.14
N LEU A 75 -3.00 9.32 -11.10
CA LEU A 75 -3.47 9.18 -9.72
C LEU A 75 -4.11 10.49 -9.24
N LEU A 76 -5.43 10.47 -9.04
CA LEU A 76 -6.21 11.63 -8.62
C LEU A 76 -5.75 12.18 -7.26
N ALA A 77 -5.43 11.29 -6.31
CA ALA A 77 -4.93 11.67 -5.00
C ALA A 77 -3.66 12.54 -5.05
N LEU A 78 -2.74 12.30 -5.99
CA LEU A 78 -1.52 13.11 -6.14
C LEU A 78 -1.82 14.52 -6.67
N ARG A 79 -2.93 14.69 -7.40
CA ARG A 79 -3.39 15.99 -7.92
C ARG A 79 -4.07 16.86 -6.86
N PHE A 80 -4.64 16.24 -5.83
CA PHE A 80 -5.38 16.92 -4.76
C PHE A 80 -4.54 17.21 -3.51
N ASN A 81 -3.35 16.64 -3.38
CA ASN A 81 -2.53 16.74 -2.18
C ASN A 81 -1.11 17.19 -2.54
N PRO A 82 -0.48 18.03 -1.70
CA PRO A 82 0.93 18.39 -1.90
C PRO A 82 1.83 17.19 -1.59
N VAL A 83 2.67 16.82 -2.55
CA VAL A 83 3.64 15.73 -2.46
C VAL A 83 4.97 16.17 -3.05
N ASP A 84 6.05 15.47 -2.70
CA ASP A 84 7.34 15.65 -3.34
C ASP A 84 7.28 15.23 -4.82
N GLU A 85 7.94 15.98 -5.71
CA GLU A 85 7.93 15.72 -7.16
C GLU A 85 8.45 14.33 -7.52
N SER A 86 9.29 13.72 -6.68
CA SER A 86 9.79 12.35 -6.93
C SER A 86 8.69 11.28 -6.86
N ALA A 87 7.48 11.60 -6.39
CA ALA A 87 6.34 10.70 -6.44
C ALA A 87 5.92 10.35 -7.88
N TYR A 88 6.10 11.28 -8.83
CA TYR A 88 5.76 11.07 -10.24
C TYR A 88 6.86 10.25 -10.94
N GLY A 89 6.44 9.26 -11.74
CA GLY A 89 7.34 8.34 -12.42
C GLY A 89 8.07 7.37 -11.47
N TYR A 90 7.56 7.21 -10.24
CA TYR A 90 8.16 6.31 -9.26
C TYR A 90 8.25 4.87 -9.79
N GLN A 91 9.44 4.27 -9.68
CA GLN A 91 9.71 2.89 -10.05
C GLN A 91 10.68 2.26 -9.05
N SER A 92 10.54 0.95 -8.83
CA SER A 92 11.49 0.15 -8.06
C SER A 92 11.71 -1.22 -8.72
N ASP A 93 12.72 -1.95 -8.25
CA ASP A 93 13.05 -3.31 -8.70
C ASP A 93 12.16 -4.40 -8.07
N ILE A 94 11.21 -4.03 -7.21
CA ILE A 94 10.36 -4.96 -6.49
C ILE A 94 9.06 -5.19 -7.28
N PRO A 95 8.76 -6.40 -7.77
CA PRO A 95 7.54 -6.65 -8.53
C PRO A 95 6.25 -6.40 -7.72
N THR A 96 5.33 -5.66 -8.32
CA THR A 96 3.98 -5.42 -7.79
C THR A 96 2.92 -6.09 -8.67
N PHE A 97 1.70 -6.24 -8.14
CA PHE A 97 0.52 -6.56 -8.94
C PHE A 97 0.23 -5.49 -9.99
N GLY A 98 -0.59 -5.83 -11.00
CA GLY A 98 -0.93 -4.92 -12.09
C GLY A 98 -2.08 -3.95 -11.78
N SER A 99 -2.78 -4.17 -10.67
CA SER A 99 -3.86 -3.29 -10.19
C SER A 99 -4.06 -3.42 -8.68
N GLY A 100 -4.77 -2.44 -8.10
CA GLY A 100 -5.28 -2.51 -6.73
C GLY A 100 -6.24 -3.67 -6.53
N ARG A 101 -7.08 -3.98 -7.52
CA ARG A 101 -7.95 -5.17 -7.49
C ARG A 101 -7.19 -6.48 -7.41
N GLU A 102 -6.18 -6.70 -8.27
CA GLU A 102 -5.35 -7.91 -8.19
C GLU A 102 -4.66 -8.04 -6.82
N ALA A 103 -4.14 -6.94 -6.29
CA ALA A 103 -3.52 -6.91 -4.96
C ALA A 103 -4.52 -7.25 -3.85
N ALA A 104 -5.74 -6.71 -3.93
CA ALA A 104 -6.80 -6.99 -2.97
C ALA A 104 -7.27 -8.45 -3.04
N GLU A 105 -7.51 -8.99 -4.23
CA GLU A 105 -7.89 -10.39 -4.44
C GLU A 105 -6.84 -11.35 -3.89
N HIS A 106 -5.55 -11.08 -4.15
CA HIS A 106 -4.47 -11.85 -3.56
C HIS A 106 -4.50 -11.73 -2.02
N GLY A 107 -4.54 -10.50 -1.50
CA GLY A 107 -4.46 -10.21 -0.07
C GLY A 107 -5.59 -10.85 0.73
N MET A 108 -6.81 -10.85 0.20
CA MET A 108 -8.01 -11.38 0.87
C MET A 108 -8.09 -12.91 0.88
N ARG A 109 -7.38 -13.61 -0.01
CA ARG A 109 -7.52 -15.07 -0.22
C ARG A 109 -7.45 -15.90 1.07
N ASP A 110 -6.50 -15.59 1.95
CA ASP A 110 -6.22 -16.38 3.16
C ASP A 110 -6.44 -15.57 4.45
N ILE A 111 -7.36 -14.60 4.41
CA ILE A 111 -7.55 -13.65 5.51
C ILE A 111 -8.07 -14.30 6.80
N GLU A 112 -8.99 -15.27 6.67
CA GLU A 112 -9.57 -16.01 7.81
C GLU A 112 -8.61 -17.07 8.38
N ASN A 113 -7.69 -17.58 7.55
CA ASN A 113 -6.71 -18.57 7.98
C ASN A 113 -5.33 -18.30 7.34
N PRO A 114 -4.59 -17.30 7.82
CA PRO A 114 -3.31 -16.94 7.23
C PRO A 114 -2.27 -18.07 7.38
N GLY A 115 -1.47 -18.24 6.33
CA GLY A 115 -0.37 -19.20 6.31
C GLY A 115 0.75 -18.89 7.32
N PRO A 116 1.70 -19.82 7.54
CA PRO A 116 2.79 -19.63 8.49
C PRO A 116 3.66 -18.40 8.17
N ASP A 117 3.93 -18.13 6.90
CA ASP A 117 4.72 -16.97 6.46
C ASP A 117 3.99 -15.65 6.71
N ALA A 118 2.68 -15.61 6.45
CA ALA A 118 1.83 -14.46 6.76
C ALA A 118 1.86 -14.16 8.26
N LYS A 119 1.64 -15.19 9.11
CA LYS A 119 1.70 -15.07 10.57
C LYS A 119 3.07 -14.61 11.06
N ALA A 120 4.15 -15.10 10.45
CA ALA A 120 5.50 -14.64 10.79
C ALA A 120 5.73 -13.16 10.44
N LEU A 121 5.24 -12.73 9.28
CA LEU A 121 5.32 -11.34 8.84
C LEU A 121 4.47 -10.42 9.72
N MET A 122 3.25 -10.82 10.10
CA MET A 122 2.38 -10.10 11.04
C MET A 122 3.09 -9.88 12.39
N ARG A 123 3.67 -10.93 12.98
CA ARG A 123 4.46 -10.81 14.21
C ARG A 123 5.62 -9.84 14.07
N LYS A 124 6.31 -9.86 12.92
CA LYS A 124 7.43 -8.95 12.64
C LYS A 124 6.95 -7.50 12.55
N ILE A 125 5.84 -7.23 11.87
CA ILE A 125 5.26 -5.88 11.76
C ILE A 125 4.85 -5.38 13.15
N GLY A 126 4.13 -6.20 13.93
CA GLY A 126 3.65 -5.82 15.26
C GLY A 126 4.77 -5.41 16.23
N ARG A 127 5.95 -6.03 16.13
CA ARG A 127 7.13 -5.65 16.92
C ARG A 127 7.73 -4.31 16.49
N LEU A 128 7.64 -3.96 15.20
CA LEU A 128 8.21 -2.73 14.65
C LEU A 128 7.30 -1.51 14.89
N SER A 129 5.99 -1.72 14.99
CA SER A 129 5.01 -0.64 15.22
C SER A 129 4.87 -0.22 16.69
N GLY A 130 5.62 -0.84 17.62
CA GLY A 130 5.54 -0.54 19.06
C GLY A 130 4.21 -0.95 19.71
N VAL A 131 3.34 -1.68 18.99
CA VAL A 131 2.07 -2.19 19.51
C VAL A 131 2.36 -3.39 20.42
N LYS A 132 2.16 -3.22 21.73
CA LYS A 132 2.14 -4.34 22.67
C LYS A 132 0.88 -5.17 22.42
N TRP A 133 1.04 -6.40 21.98
CA TRP A 133 -0.05 -7.37 21.89
C TRP A 133 -0.23 -7.98 23.28
N ALA A 134 -1.45 -7.92 23.81
CA ALA A 134 -1.77 -8.47 25.12
C ALA A 134 -1.80 -10.00 25.00
N ASP A 135 -0.64 -10.65 25.16
CA ASP A 135 -0.45 -12.06 25.51
C ASP A 135 1.06 -12.34 25.78
N GLU A 136 1.76 -11.41 26.44
CA GLU A 136 3.07 -11.61 27.10
C GLU A 136 2.96 -11.29 28.59
#